data_AF-A0AAI9I404-F1
#
_entry.id   AF-A0AAI9I404-F1
#
_cell.length_a   1.000
_cell.length_b   1.000
_cell.length_c   1.000
_cell.angle_alpha   90.00
_cell.angle_beta   90.00
_cell.angle_gamma   90.00
#
_symmetry.space_group_name_H-M   'P 1'
#
loop_
_entity.id
_entity.type
_entity.pdbx_description
1 polymer ?
#
loop_
_entity_poly.entity_id
_entity_poly.type
_entity_poly.pdbx_seq_one_letter_code
_entity_poly.pdbx_strand_id
1 'polypeptide(L)'
;MSLKAILIGLLLLPSTLVFANTLETGEPSTPGYEKAEEAKACIDQYAFTIASHYNQPANQIAEAALGYCDNKIESFRQYNREMSVANIPQNDLRELSLRGAALYAADQQFHDLKLSWIKDIEYKILKHRNATQ
;
A
#
# COMPACT_ATOMS: atom_id res chain seq x y z
N MET A 1 35.86 -13.11 60.15
CA MET A 1 35.54 -14.48 60.60
C MET A 1 34.01 -14.56 60.66
N SER A 2 33.25 -15.39 59.95
CA SER A 2 33.48 -16.71 59.36
C SER A 2 32.52 -16.88 58.16
N LEU A 3 33.03 -17.47 57.09
CA LEU A 3 32.36 -17.90 55.85
C LEU A 3 31.75 -19.30 56.06
N LYS A 4 30.50 -19.56 55.63
CA LYS A 4 29.98 -20.87 55.16
C LYS A 4 28.79 -20.60 54.20
N ALA A 5 29.01 -20.70 52.87
CA ALA A 5 28.74 -21.86 51.98
C ALA A 5 27.23 -22.07 51.70
N ILE A 6 26.68 -21.57 50.57
CA ILE A 6 26.50 -22.19 49.23
C ILE A 6 25.63 -23.46 49.23
N LEU A 7 24.48 -23.40 48.53
CA LEU A 7 23.92 -24.41 47.58
C LEU A 7 22.60 -23.85 47.00
N ILE A 8 22.62 -23.28 45.79
CA ILE A 8 22.18 -23.86 44.51
C ILE A 8 20.69 -24.27 44.49
N GLY A 9 19.92 -23.51 43.72
CA GLY A 9 18.58 -23.85 43.26
C GLY A 9 18.25 -23.01 42.02
N LEU A 10 18.94 -23.29 40.91
CA LEU A 10 18.53 -22.83 39.58
C LEU A 10 17.17 -23.48 39.27
N LEU A 11 16.10 -22.69 39.22
CA LEU A 11 14.85 -23.07 38.58
C LEU A 11 14.51 -21.98 37.56
N LEU A 12 14.98 -22.24 36.34
CA LEU A 12 14.53 -21.62 35.10
C LEU A 12 13.04 -21.92 34.91
N LEU A 13 12.19 -20.89 34.99
CA LEU A 13 10.87 -20.91 34.37
C LEU A 13 10.56 -19.54 33.75
N PRO A 14 9.83 -19.54 32.63
CA PRO A 14 10.12 -18.69 31.48
C PRO A 14 9.40 -17.36 31.57
N SER A 15 10.08 -16.34 31.04
CA SER A 15 9.56 -15.05 30.64
C SER A 15 8.45 -15.20 29.58
N THR A 16 7.21 -15.38 30.02
CA THR A 16 6.05 -15.02 29.19
C THR A 16 5.78 -13.55 29.41
N LEU A 17 6.45 -12.75 28.58
CA LEU A 17 6.01 -11.43 28.18
C LEU A 17 4.52 -11.52 27.84
N VAL A 18 3.68 -11.00 28.73
CA VAL A 18 2.33 -10.57 28.39
C VAL A 18 2.54 -9.38 27.47
N PHE A 19 2.68 -9.66 26.17
CA PHE A 19 2.44 -8.65 25.15
C PHE A 19 1.01 -8.18 25.38
N ALA A 20 0.90 -6.93 25.84
CA ALA A 20 -0.35 -6.20 25.78
C ALA A 20 -0.86 -6.35 24.34
N ASN A 21 -1.97 -7.07 24.19
CA ASN A 21 -2.71 -7.13 22.95
C ASN A 21 -2.91 -5.70 22.49
N THR A 22 -2.19 -5.31 21.44
CA THR A 22 -2.52 -4.14 20.64
C THR A 22 -3.96 -4.35 20.22
N LEU A 23 -4.83 -3.51 20.77
CA LEU A 23 -6.21 -3.39 20.37
C LEU A 23 -6.18 -2.96 18.90
N GLU A 24 -6.22 -3.93 18.00
CA GLU A 24 -6.44 -3.75 16.57
C GLU A 24 -7.88 -3.27 16.41
N THR A 25 -8.14 -2.01 16.75
CA THR A 25 -9.27 -1.28 16.20
C THR A 25 -8.87 -0.86 14.80
N GLY A 26 -8.67 -1.84 13.92
CA GLY A 26 -8.66 -1.60 12.49
C GLY A 26 -10.07 -1.16 12.14
N GLU A 27 -10.25 0.11 11.78
CA GLU A 27 -11.46 0.53 11.10
C GLU A 27 -11.70 -0.45 9.94
N PRO A 28 -12.94 -0.91 9.71
CA PRO A 28 -13.20 -1.83 8.62
C PRO A 28 -12.71 -1.20 7.33
N SER A 29 -11.65 -1.77 6.74
CA SER A 29 -11.14 -1.30 5.47
C SER A 29 -12.25 -1.49 4.45
N THR A 30 -12.64 -0.40 3.78
CA THR A 30 -13.50 -0.55 2.60
C THR A 30 -12.67 -1.31 1.55
N PRO A 31 -13.19 -2.37 0.89
CA PRO A 31 -12.35 -3.22 0.05
C PRO A 31 -11.67 -2.50 -1.13
N GLY A 32 -12.15 -1.30 -1.50
CA GLY A 32 -11.49 -0.43 -2.48
C GLY A 32 -10.27 0.31 -1.95
N TYR A 33 -10.31 0.70 -0.68
CA TYR A 33 -9.18 1.31 0.00
C TYR A 33 -8.03 0.31 0.12
N GLU A 34 -8.32 -0.93 0.51
CA GLU A 34 -7.32 -2.01 0.61
C GLU A 34 -6.59 -2.24 -0.71
N LYS A 35 -7.31 -2.32 -1.84
CA LYS A 35 -6.69 -2.51 -3.16
C LYS A 35 -5.84 -1.32 -3.59
N ALA A 36 -6.24 -0.10 -3.27
CA ALA A 36 -5.45 1.09 -3.55
C ALA A 36 -4.15 1.09 -2.73
N GLU A 37 -4.22 0.74 -1.45
CA GLU A 37 -3.06 0.62 -0.56
C GLU A 37 -2.11 -0.51 -0.99
N GLU A 38 -2.63 -1.67 -1.41
CA GLU A 38 -1.82 -2.75 -1.97
C GLU A 38 -1.03 -2.29 -3.20
N ALA A 39 -1.68 -1.60 -4.14
CA ALA A 39 -1.02 -1.05 -5.32
C ALA A 39 0.03 -0.03 -4.91
N LYS A 40 -0.30 0.88 -4.00
CA LYS A 40 0.61 1.93 -3.54
C LYS A 40 1.84 1.37 -2.81
N ALA A 41 1.65 0.38 -1.95
CA ALA A 41 2.72 -0.28 -1.23
C ALA A 41 3.68 -1.00 -2.17
N CYS A 42 3.17 -1.72 -3.17
CA CYS A 42 3.99 -2.35 -4.21
C CYS A 42 4.85 -1.31 -4.92
N ILE A 43 4.22 -0.22 -5.37
CA ILE A 43 4.88 0.85 -6.13
C ILE A 43 5.99 1.50 -5.30
N ASP A 44 5.70 1.88 -4.05
CA ASP A 44 6.68 2.51 -3.16
C ASP A 44 7.85 1.56 -2.88
N GLN A 45 7.56 0.30 -2.53
CA GLN A 45 8.60 -0.68 -2.21
C GLN A 45 9.54 -0.91 -3.40
N TYR A 46 9.00 -1.09 -4.60
CA TYR A 46 9.81 -1.33 -5.78
C TYR A 46 10.60 -0.08 -6.20
N ALA A 47 9.98 1.10 -6.15
CA ALA A 47 10.66 2.36 -6.46
C ALA A 47 11.87 2.60 -5.54
N PHE A 48 11.72 2.39 -4.23
CA PHE A 48 12.85 2.52 -3.30
C PHE A 48 13.90 1.42 -3.45
N THR A 49 13.48 0.21 -3.84
CA THR A 49 14.43 -0.86 -4.18
C THR A 49 15.30 -0.46 -5.36
N ILE A 50 14.72 0.08 -6.43
CA ILE A 50 15.51 0.57 -7.57
C ILE A 50 16.37 1.77 -7.17
N ALA A 51 15.81 2.75 -6.48
CA ALA A 51 16.51 3.99 -6.12
C ALA A 51 17.73 3.75 -5.22
N SER A 52 17.74 2.69 -4.42
CA SER A 52 18.88 2.31 -3.56
C SER A 52 20.01 1.61 -4.32
N HIS A 53 19.75 1.02 -5.49
CA HIS A 53 20.74 0.29 -6.27
C HIS A 53 21.23 1.07 -7.50
N TYR A 54 20.41 1.96 -8.04
CA TYR A 54 20.66 2.62 -9.31
C TYR A 54 20.43 4.13 -9.24
N ASN A 55 21.34 4.90 -9.83
CA ASN A 55 21.22 6.35 -9.93
C ASN A 55 20.43 6.79 -11.17
N GLN A 56 19.20 6.29 -11.33
CA GLN A 56 18.31 6.65 -12.43
C GLN A 56 17.52 7.94 -12.13
N PRO A 57 17.12 8.72 -13.15
CA PRO A 57 16.16 9.81 -12.98
C PRO A 57 14.88 9.36 -12.26
N ALA A 58 14.34 10.21 -11.37
CA ALA A 58 13.21 9.84 -10.52
C ALA A 58 11.95 9.44 -11.32
N ASN A 59 11.70 10.11 -12.45
CA ASN A 59 10.61 9.79 -13.35
C ASN A 59 10.76 8.38 -13.97
N GLN A 60 11.97 7.98 -14.35
CA GLN A 60 12.23 6.63 -14.88
C GLN A 60 11.99 5.55 -13.82
N ILE A 61 12.31 5.84 -12.55
CA ILE A 61 12.04 4.93 -11.43
C ILE A 61 10.53 4.81 -11.19
N ALA A 62 9.80 5.93 -11.24
CA ALA A 62 8.35 5.92 -11.09
C ALA A 62 7.67 5.12 -12.22
N GLU A 63 8.08 5.32 -13.47
CA GLU A 63 7.58 4.54 -14.62
C GLU A 63 7.87 3.05 -14.46
N ALA A 64 9.10 2.68 -14.07
CA ALA A 64 9.47 1.29 -13.83
C ALA A 64 8.65 0.64 -12.71
N ALA A 65 8.40 1.37 -11.61
CA ALA A 65 7.59 0.88 -10.50
C ALA A 65 6.13 0.67 -10.87
N LEU A 66 5.55 1.58 -11.65
CA LEU A 66 4.21 1.40 -12.19
C LEU A 66 4.12 0.17 -13.10
N GLY A 67 5.09 -0.02 -13.99
CA GLY A 67 5.13 -1.18 -14.87
C GLY A 67 5.28 -2.50 -14.11
N TYR A 68 6.11 -2.53 -13.07
CA TYR A 68 6.29 -3.71 -12.23
C TYR A 68 5.01 -4.08 -11.44
N CYS A 69 4.28 -3.08 -10.95
CA CYS A 69 3.08 -3.26 -10.13
C CYS A 69 1.77 -3.25 -10.93
N ASP A 70 1.81 -3.40 -12.26
CA ASP A 70 0.66 -3.25 -13.15
C ASP A 70 -0.52 -4.15 -12.78
N ASN A 71 -0.25 -5.38 -12.33
CA ASN A 71 -1.29 -6.32 -11.89
C ASN A 71 -2.09 -5.81 -10.66
N LYS A 72 -1.42 -5.18 -9.69
CA LYS A 72 -2.06 -4.59 -8.50
C LYS A 72 -2.84 -3.34 -8.87
N ILE A 73 -2.25 -2.53 -9.74
CA ILE A 73 -2.87 -1.32 -10.29
C ILE A 73 -4.16 -1.67 -11.04
N GLU A 74 -4.14 -2.67 -11.92
CA GLU A 74 -5.32 -3.10 -12.67
C GLU A 74 -6.36 -3.77 -11.76
N SER A 75 -5.95 -4.53 -10.73
CA SER A 75 -6.89 -5.08 -9.75
C SER A 75 -7.67 -3.97 -9.03
N PHE A 76 -7.00 -2.89 -8.62
CA PHE A 76 -7.65 -1.73 -8.05
C PHE A 76 -8.58 -1.03 -9.06
N ARG A 77 -8.10 -0.80 -10.29
CA ARG A 77 -8.88 -0.17 -11.37
C ARG A 77 -10.17 -0.93 -11.66
N GLN A 78 -10.10 -2.25 -11.79
CA GLN A 78 -11.25 -3.10 -12.03
C GLN A 78 -12.26 -3.01 -10.87
N TYR A 79 -11.79 -3.15 -9.63
CA TYR A 79 -12.65 -3.02 -8.47
C TYR A 79 -13.35 -1.66 -8.41
N ASN A 80 -12.64 -0.56 -8.68
CA ASN A 80 -13.21 0.79 -8.68
C ASN A 80 -14.35 0.92 -9.71
N ARG A 81 -14.15 0.36 -10.91
CA ARG A 81 -15.17 0.31 -11.97
C ARG A 81 -16.38 -0.53 -11.57
N GLU A 82 -16.15 -1.69 -10.95
CA GLU A 82 -17.22 -2.59 -10.47
C GLU A 82 -18.07 -1.91 -9.40
N MET A 83 -17.44 -1.23 -8.43
CA MET A 83 -18.16 -0.55 -7.37
C MET A 83 -18.92 0.69 -7.85
N SER A 84 -18.36 1.41 -8.82
CA SER A 84 -18.98 2.63 -9.38
C SER A 84 -20.31 2.36 -10.10
N VAL A 85 -20.57 1.10 -10.44
CA VAL A 85 -21.77 0.67 -11.20
C VAL A 85 -22.54 -0.44 -10.51
N ALA A 86 -22.17 -0.80 -9.28
CA ALA A 86 -22.78 -1.91 -8.54
C ALA A 86 -24.30 -1.76 -8.37
N ASN A 87 -24.79 -0.51 -8.33
CA ASN A 87 -26.21 -0.19 -8.16
C ASN A 87 -26.91 0.20 -9.47
N ILE A 88 -26.25 0.09 -10.63
CA ILE A 88 -26.82 0.46 -11.93
C ILE A 88 -27.18 -0.82 -12.70
N PRO A 89 -28.48 -1.09 -12.96
CA PRO A 89 -28.91 -2.28 -13.67
C PRO A 89 -28.30 -2.38 -15.06
N GLN A 90 -27.74 -3.54 -15.42
CA GLN A 90 -27.10 -3.75 -16.73
C GLN A 90 -28.12 -3.91 -17.87
N ASN A 91 -29.35 -4.31 -17.55
CA ASN A 91 -30.38 -4.70 -18.52
C ASN A 91 -31.41 -3.59 -18.80
N ASP A 92 -31.32 -2.45 -18.12
CA ASP A 92 -32.17 -1.29 -18.41
C ASP A 92 -31.48 -0.38 -19.43
N LEU A 93 -32.02 -0.34 -20.65
CA LEU A 93 -31.53 0.53 -21.73
C LEU A 93 -31.54 2.01 -21.36
N ARG A 94 -32.41 2.44 -20.43
CA ARG A 94 -32.45 3.84 -19.93
C ARG A 94 -31.24 4.16 -19.07
N GLU A 95 -30.73 3.18 -18.35
CA GLU A 95 -29.64 3.32 -17.37
C GLU A 95 -28.25 3.12 -18.00
N LEU A 96 -28.15 2.66 -19.26
CA LEU A 96 -26.87 2.47 -19.95
C LEU A 96 -26.04 3.75 -20.04
N SER A 97 -26.70 4.90 -20.23
CA SER A 97 -26.02 6.20 -20.25
C SER A 97 -25.40 6.54 -18.90
N LEU A 98 -26.16 6.31 -17.81
CA LEU A 98 -25.69 6.53 -16.43
C LEU A 98 -24.56 5.58 -16.08
N ARG A 99 -24.65 4.31 -16.51
CA ARG A 99 -23.58 3.32 -16.37
C ARG A 99 -22.29 3.76 -17.06
N GLY A 100 -22.40 4.29 -18.29
CA GLY A 100 -21.26 4.81 -19.04
C GLY A 100 -20.61 6.01 -18.35
N ALA A 101 -21.41 6.96 -17.88
CA ALA A 101 -20.92 8.13 -17.14
C ALA A 101 -20.19 7.73 -15.84
N ALA A 102 -20.74 6.76 -15.10
CA ALA A 102 -20.12 6.26 -13.88
C ALA A 102 -18.77 5.57 -14.13
N LEU A 103 -18.66 4.75 -15.18
CA LEU A 103 -17.38 4.13 -15.57
C LEU A 103 -16.35 5.18 -16.00
N TYR A 104 -16.77 6.19 -16.77
CA TYR A 104 -15.89 7.27 -17.19
C TYR A 104 -15.35 8.05 -15.99
N ALA A 105 -16.21 8.40 -15.03
CA ALA A 105 -15.80 9.05 -13.79
C ALA A 105 -14.82 8.19 -12.97
N ALA A 106 -15.07 6.88 -12.88
CA ALA A 106 -14.16 5.95 -12.19
C ALA A 106 -12.77 5.88 -12.84
N ASP A 107 -12.73 5.85 -14.17
CA ASP A 107 -11.47 5.85 -14.94
C ASP A 107 -10.70 7.18 -14.78
N GLN A 108 -11.41 8.30 -14.72
CA GLN A 108 -10.81 9.62 -14.47
C GLN A 108 -10.24 9.73 -13.06
N GLN A 109 -10.97 9.31 -12.03
CA GLN A 109 -10.47 9.27 -10.65
C GLN A 109 -9.24 8.39 -10.51
N PHE A 110 -9.24 7.22 -11.15
CA PHE A 110 -8.09 6.33 -11.19
C PHE A 110 -6.88 6.98 -11.87
N HIS A 111 -7.09 7.68 -12.99
CA HIS A 111 -6.03 8.41 -13.68
C HIS A 111 -5.39 9.47 -12.78
N ASP A 112 -6.20 10.29 -12.11
CA ASP A 112 -5.73 11.34 -11.21
C ASP A 112 -4.94 10.76 -10.03
N LEU A 113 -5.40 9.63 -9.47
CA LEU A 113 -4.69 8.92 -8.41
C LEU A 113 -3.34 8.38 -8.89
N LYS A 114 -3.30 7.78 -10.09
CA LYS A 114 -2.05 7.29 -10.69
C LYS A 114 -1.03 8.41 -10.88
N LEU A 115 -1.48 9.59 -11.35
CA LEU A 115 -0.63 10.78 -11.44
C LEU A 115 -0.13 11.26 -10.07
N SER A 116 -0.97 11.19 -9.04
CA SER A 116 -0.57 11.51 -7.67
C SER A 116 0.51 10.56 -7.16
N TRP A 117 0.39 9.25 -7.42
CA TRP A 117 1.40 8.27 -7.05
C TRP A 117 2.75 8.54 -7.72
N ILE A 118 2.77 8.86 -9.02
CA ILE A 118 4.01 9.23 -9.74
C ILE A 118 4.71 10.41 -9.04
N LYS A 119 3.97 11.50 -8.80
CA LYS A 119 4.52 12.70 -8.18
C LYS A 119 5.04 12.43 -6.77
N ASP A 120 4.33 11.62 -5.99
CA ASP A 120 4.73 11.26 -4.64
C ASP A 120 6.06 10.46 -4.63
N ILE A 121 6.21 9.48 -5.52
CA ILE A 121 7.44 8.69 -5.66
C ILE A 121 8.61 9.58 -6.10
N GLU A 122 8.40 10.39 -7.13
CA GLU A 122 9.42 11.30 -7.63
C GLU A 122 9.93 12.24 -6.52
N TYR A 123 8.98 12.85 -5.79
CA TYR A 123 9.29 13.68 -4.64
C TYR A 123 10.09 12.92 -3.56
N LYS A 124 9.63 11.73 -3.18
CA LYS A 124 10.28 10.88 -2.17
C LYS A 124 11.73 10.53 -2.55
N ILE A 125 11.97 10.15 -3.80
CA ILE A 125 13.31 9.81 -4.31
C ILE A 125 14.22 11.04 -4.30
N LEU A 126 13.75 12.17 -4.84
CA LEU A 126 14.54 13.41 -4.89
C LEU A 126 14.89 13.90 -3.48
N LYS A 127 13.92 13.86 -2.56
CA LYS A 127 14.12 14.23 -1.16
C LYS A 127 15.14 13.32 -0.47
N HIS A 128 15.05 12.00 -0.70
CA HIS A 128 16.01 11.04 -0.14
C HIS A 128 17.43 11.33 -0.62
N ARG A 129 17.62 11.55 -1.92
CA ARG A 129 18.93 11.87 -2.51
C ARG A 129 19.53 13.14 -1.95
N ASN A 130 18.73 14.20 -1.82
CA ASN A 130 19.18 15.47 -1.24
C ASN A 130 19.59 15.34 0.23
N ALA A 131 19.00 14.40 0.98
CA ALA A 131 19.35 14.17 2.37
C ALA A 131 20.63 13.32 2.56
N THR A 132 21.05 12.60 1.52
CA THR A 132 22.25 11.75 1.52
C THR A 132 23.49 12.41 0.89
N GLN A 133 23.33 13.62 0.34
CA GLN A 133 24.41 14.45 -0.20
C GLN A 133 25.00 15.36 0.89
#